data_AF-A0A1G7HKR9-F1
#
_entry.id   AF-A0A1G7HKR9-F1
#
_cell.length_a   1.000
_cell.length_b   1.000
_cell.length_c   1.000
_cell.angle_alpha   90.00
_cell.angle_beta   90.00
_cell.angle_gamma   90.00
#
_symmetry.space_group_name_H-M   'P 1'
#
loop_
_entity.id
_entity.type
_entity.pdbx_description
1 polymer ?
#
loop_
_entity_poly.entity_id
_entity_poly.type
_entity_poly.pdbx_seq_one_letter_code
_entity_poly.pdbx_strand_id
1 'polypeptide(L)'
;MNKLVIISISYTLLIVYALGYLSIAFFGNYGWLLFLLAPFLLGFAPSFVISNIEPVSKKKSYVLGFTSLFLACLGLVVLGVEGLICILMASPLFIAATFLGILLVDRINIQKINNPRIILLIILAYILSFFTLDYVNDTNQLIPITSSIVIDKPIETIWEVTTNNIEISKPDLFLDKFGIGYPKSITFFNKGVGATRDFNFSTGSYLQSVTAWDAPNLISFETKKSPM
;
A
#
# COMPACT_ATOMS: atom_id res chain seq x y z
N MET A 1 -28.99 13.07 13.14
CA MET A 1 -28.17 11.85 13.26
C MET A 1 -27.39 11.51 11.98
N ASN A 2 -28.03 11.29 10.82
CA ASN A 2 -27.31 10.91 9.59
C ASN A 2 -26.27 11.93 9.08
N LYS A 3 -26.52 13.24 9.22
CA LYS A 3 -25.55 14.27 8.83
C LYS A 3 -24.25 14.20 9.63
N LEU A 4 -24.33 13.99 10.95
CA LEU A 4 -23.15 13.89 11.81
C LEU A 4 -22.29 12.67 11.48
N VAL A 5 -22.94 11.54 11.16
CA VAL A 5 -22.27 10.32 10.70
C VAL A 5 -21.51 10.56 9.41
N ILE A 6 -22.14 11.18 8.42
CA ILE A 6 -21.49 11.48 7.13
C ILE A 6 -20.30 12.40 7.34
N ILE A 7 -20.46 13.46 8.15
CA ILE A 7 -19.38 14.41 8.44
C ILE A 7 -18.21 13.72 9.15
N SER A 8 -18.46 12.88 10.16
CA SER A 8 -17.40 12.24 10.92
C SER A 8 -16.61 11.23 10.07
N ILE A 9 -17.31 10.43 9.25
CA ILE A 9 -16.67 9.50 8.31
C ILE A 9 -15.87 10.28 7.26
N SER A 10 -16.45 11.30 6.65
CA SER A 10 -15.79 12.09 5.59
C SER A 10 -14.52 12.76 6.11
N TYR A 11 -14.57 13.36 7.30
CA TYR A 11 -13.40 13.99 7.91
C TYR A 11 -12.30 12.97 8.26
N THR A 12 -12.70 11.80 8.77
CA THR A 12 -11.76 10.70 9.05
C THR A 12 -11.08 10.20 7.78
N LEU A 13 -11.85 9.97 6.71
CA LEU A 13 -11.31 9.57 5.41
C LEU A 13 -10.33 10.60 4.87
N LEU A 14 -10.68 11.89 4.94
CA LEU A 14 -9.81 12.98 4.49
C LEU A 14 -8.49 13.00 5.25
N ILE A 15 -8.52 12.86 6.58
CA ILE A 15 -7.31 12.78 7.40
C ILE A 15 -6.47 11.56 7.00
N VAL A 16 -7.08 10.38 6.91
CA VAL A 16 -6.36 9.14 6.63
C VAL A 16 -5.71 9.17 5.25
N TYR A 17 -6.42 9.67 4.23
CA TYR A 17 -5.83 9.85 2.91
C TYR A 17 -4.74 10.92 2.88
N ALA A 18 -4.89 12.03 3.59
CA ALA A 18 -3.86 13.05 3.69
C ALA A 18 -2.59 12.49 4.37
N LEU A 19 -2.75 11.72 5.45
CA LEU A 19 -1.64 11.05 6.12
C LEU A 19 -0.98 10.02 5.23
N GLY A 20 -1.76 9.24 4.48
CA GLY A 20 -1.21 8.25 3.55
C GLY A 20 -0.47 8.88 2.39
N TYR A 21 -1.01 9.95 1.80
CA TYR A 21 -0.33 10.75 0.79
C TYR A 21 0.98 11.34 1.35
N LEU A 22 0.97 11.91 2.56
CA LEU A 22 2.17 12.45 3.19
C LEU A 22 3.23 11.36 3.40
N SER A 23 2.83 10.17 3.86
CA SER A 23 3.72 9.02 4.03
C SER A 23 4.39 8.62 2.73
N ILE A 24 3.62 8.44 1.66
CA ILE A 24 4.13 7.95 0.38
C ILE A 24 4.93 9.04 -0.34
N ALA A 25 4.40 10.27 -0.41
CA ALA A 25 5.01 11.34 -1.20
C ALA A 25 6.28 11.92 -0.58
N PHE A 26 6.39 11.99 0.76
CA PHE A 26 7.55 12.57 1.43
C PHE A 26 8.54 11.54 1.95
N PHE A 27 8.03 10.40 2.45
CA PHE A 27 8.88 9.37 3.04
C PHE A 27 9.13 8.18 2.11
N GLY A 28 8.42 8.08 0.97
CA GLY A 28 8.64 7.02 -0.02
C GLY A 28 8.31 5.61 0.47
N ASN A 29 7.73 5.48 1.66
CA ASN A 29 7.63 4.20 2.38
C ASN A 29 6.19 3.81 2.66
N TYR A 30 5.91 2.53 2.41
CA TYR A 30 4.70 1.85 2.87
C TYR A 30 4.93 1.33 4.29
N GLY A 31 4.78 2.21 5.27
CA GLY A 31 5.15 1.95 6.66
C GLY A 31 4.00 1.52 7.58
N TRP A 32 4.34 1.38 8.87
CA TRP A 32 3.41 1.07 9.94
C TRP A 32 2.28 2.09 10.05
N LEU A 33 2.49 3.34 9.63
CA LEU A 33 1.44 4.35 9.61
C LEU A 33 0.27 3.94 8.71
N LEU A 34 0.56 3.48 7.50
CA LEU A 34 -0.48 3.04 6.55
C LEU A 34 -1.15 1.74 7.00
N PHE A 35 -0.36 0.80 7.54
CA PHE A 35 -0.83 -0.55 7.81
C PHE A 35 -1.48 -0.74 9.18
N LEU A 36 -1.13 0.07 10.18
CA LEU A 36 -1.69 0.00 11.53
C LEU A 36 -2.43 1.27 11.94
N LEU A 37 -1.79 2.43 11.84
CA LEU A 37 -2.35 3.66 12.39
C LEU A 37 -3.57 4.15 11.60
N ALA A 38 -3.48 4.21 10.27
CA ALA A 38 -4.61 4.60 9.42
C ALA A 38 -5.87 3.74 9.68
N PRO A 39 -5.84 2.40 9.61
CA PRO A 39 -7.00 1.57 9.92
C PRO A 39 -7.46 1.68 11.38
N PHE A 40 -6.54 1.88 12.33
CA PHE A 40 -6.91 2.19 13.71
C PHE A 40 -7.72 3.49 13.82
N LEU A 41 -7.29 4.57 13.15
CA LEU A 41 -8.01 5.86 13.12
C LEU A 41 -9.38 5.72 12.45
N LEU A 42 -9.49 4.90 11.39
CA LEU A 42 -10.78 4.58 10.76
C LEU A 42 -11.75 3.92 11.74
N GLY A 43 -11.26 3.08 12.67
CA GLY A 43 -12.05 2.48 13.73
C GLY A 43 -12.41 3.43 14.88
N PHE A 44 -11.46 4.29 15.26
CA PHE A 44 -11.57 5.15 16.44
C PHE A 44 -12.29 6.48 16.18
N ALA A 45 -11.85 7.24 15.18
CA ALA A 45 -12.18 8.66 15.01
C ALA A 45 -13.68 8.95 14.72
N PRO A 46 -14.40 8.18 13.86
CA PRO A 46 -15.80 8.48 13.56
C PRO A 46 -16.69 8.42 14.81
N SER A 47 -16.47 7.39 15.63
CA SER A 47 -17.17 7.18 16.90
C SER A 47 -16.73 8.21 17.95
N PHE A 48 -15.44 8.54 18.00
CA PHE A 48 -14.90 9.58 18.88
C PHE A 48 -15.58 10.93 18.64
N VAL A 49 -15.66 11.38 17.38
CA VAL A 49 -16.28 12.67 17.01
C VAL A 49 -17.77 12.70 17.41
N ILE A 50 -18.52 11.62 17.16
CA ILE A 50 -19.95 11.58 17.50
C ILE A 50 -20.16 11.49 19.02
N SER A 51 -19.32 10.72 19.72
CA SER A 51 -19.44 10.51 21.17
C SER A 51 -19.23 11.78 22.00
N ASN A 52 -18.53 12.78 21.44
CA ASN A 52 -18.41 14.13 22.03
C ASN A 52 -19.73 14.92 21.99
N ILE A 53 -20.70 14.51 21.17
CA ILE A 53 -21.99 15.19 20.99
C ILE A 53 -23.11 14.37 21.63
N GLU A 54 -23.15 13.06 21.37
CA GLU A 54 -24.22 12.15 21.83
C GLU A 54 -23.64 10.78 22.22
N PRO A 55 -24.25 10.04 23.17
CA PRO A 55 -23.78 8.71 23.52
C PRO A 55 -23.87 7.75 22.32
N VAL A 56 -22.79 7.02 22.05
CA VAL A 56 -22.71 6.04 20.97
C VAL A 56 -22.78 4.64 21.57
N SER A 57 -23.68 3.80 21.05
CA SER A 57 -23.75 2.40 21.45
C SER A 57 -22.63 1.58 20.79
N LYS A 58 -22.18 0.50 21.44
CA LYS A 58 -21.15 -0.40 20.90
C LYS A 58 -21.44 -0.81 19.45
N LYS A 59 -22.66 -1.28 19.17
CA LYS A 59 -23.06 -1.67 17.81
C LYS A 59 -22.87 -0.53 16.79
N LYS A 60 -23.17 0.71 17.17
CA LYS A 60 -22.98 1.88 16.31
C LYS A 60 -21.50 2.16 16.07
N SER A 61 -20.63 2.01 17.08
CA SER A 61 -19.17 2.15 16.91
C SER A 61 -18.59 1.15 15.90
N TYR A 62 -19.02 -0.12 15.97
CA TYR A 62 -18.60 -1.15 15.03
C TYR A 62 -19.03 -0.84 13.60
N VAL A 63 -20.29 -0.45 13.41
CA VAL A 63 -20.82 -0.08 12.10
C VAL A 63 -20.05 1.11 11.52
N LEU A 64 -19.79 2.15 12.32
CA LEU A 64 -19.05 3.33 11.88
C LEU A 64 -17.61 3.00 11.47
N GLY A 65 -16.90 2.23 12.29
CA GLY A 65 -15.50 1.87 12.03
C GLY A 65 -15.34 1.02 10.78
N PHE A 66 -16.11 -0.06 10.65
CA PHE A 66 -16.04 -0.94 9.48
C PHE A 66 -16.61 -0.30 8.21
N THR A 67 -17.60 0.59 8.32
CA THR A 67 -18.07 1.37 7.17
C THR A 67 -16.98 2.34 6.70
N SER A 68 -16.28 2.99 7.62
CA SER A 68 -15.16 3.88 7.28
C SER A 68 -14.02 3.11 6.62
N LEU A 69 -13.67 1.93 7.14
CA LEU A 69 -12.69 1.04 6.53
C LEU A 69 -13.10 0.62 5.11
N PHE A 70 -14.34 0.17 4.93
CA PHE A 70 -14.84 -0.24 3.63
C PHE A 70 -14.78 0.91 2.62
N LEU A 71 -15.22 2.11 3.00
CA LEU A 71 -15.18 3.29 2.13
C LEU A 71 -13.74 3.74 1.82
N ALA A 72 -12.81 3.59 2.77
CA ALA A 72 -11.39 3.86 2.56
C ALA A 72 -10.80 2.90 1.51
N CYS A 73 -10.99 1.59 1.70
CA CYS A 73 -10.52 0.59 0.75
C CYS A 73 -11.17 0.74 -0.63
N LEU A 74 -12.48 1.01 -0.67
CA LEU A 74 -13.19 1.24 -1.93
C LEU A 74 -12.66 2.47 -2.66
N GLY A 75 -12.36 3.56 -1.94
CA GLY A 75 -11.77 4.76 -2.53
C GLY A 75 -10.40 4.49 -3.16
N LEU A 76 -9.53 3.72 -2.49
CA LEU A 76 -8.23 3.34 -3.06
C LEU A 76 -8.37 2.55 -4.37
N VAL A 77 -9.31 1.60 -4.43
CA VAL A 77 -9.56 0.78 -5.62
C VAL A 77 -10.18 1.62 -6.75
N VAL A 78 -11.16 2.47 -6.45
CA VAL A 78 -11.85 3.30 -7.45
C VAL A 78 -10.92 4.37 -8.01
N LEU A 79 -10.02 4.92 -7.19
CA LEU A 79 -9.01 5.88 -7.64
C LEU A 79 -7.82 5.22 -8.35
N GLY A 80 -7.78 3.89 -8.42
CA GLY A 80 -6.69 3.15 -9.08
C GLY A 80 -5.35 3.25 -8.37
N VAL A 81 -5.33 3.65 -7.09
CA VAL A 81 -4.11 3.74 -6.28
C VAL A 81 -3.63 2.35 -5.88
N GLU A 82 -4.56 1.46 -5.52
CA GLU A 82 -4.27 0.10 -5.10
C GLU A 82 -5.15 -0.91 -5.83
N GLY A 83 -4.59 -2.09 -6.13
CA GLY A 83 -5.33 -3.22 -6.69
C GLY A 83 -6.18 -3.93 -5.63
N LEU A 84 -7.22 -4.66 -6.05
CA LEU A 84 -8.09 -5.39 -5.12
C LEU A 84 -7.29 -6.46 -4.34
N ILE A 85 -6.33 -7.10 -4.99
CA ILE A 85 -5.49 -8.13 -4.35
C ILE A 85 -4.58 -7.51 -3.28
N CYS A 86 -4.01 -6.32 -3.51
CA CYS A 86 -3.22 -5.62 -2.49
C CYS A 86 -4.05 -5.35 -1.23
N ILE A 87 -5.29 -4.87 -1.42
CA ILE A 87 -6.23 -4.65 -0.32
C ILE A 87 -6.59 -5.97 0.39
N LEU A 88 -6.85 -7.04 -0.35
CA LEU A 88 -7.15 -8.35 0.25
C LEU A 88 -5.97 -8.88 1.07
N MET A 89 -4.75 -8.73 0.59
CA MET A 89 -3.53 -9.12 1.32
C MET A 89 -3.34 -8.32 2.60
N ALA A 90 -3.61 -7.00 2.58
CA ALA A 90 -3.51 -6.13 3.75
C ALA A 90 -4.73 -6.23 4.70
N SER A 91 -5.86 -6.76 4.22
CA SER A 91 -7.13 -6.75 4.95
C SER A 91 -7.09 -7.38 6.35
N PRO A 92 -6.35 -8.49 6.63
CA PRO A 92 -6.30 -9.04 7.98
C PRO A 92 -5.74 -8.03 8.99
N LEU A 93 -4.73 -7.27 8.59
CA LEU A 93 -4.09 -6.26 9.42
C LEU A 93 -5.00 -5.04 9.58
N PHE A 94 -5.65 -4.59 8.50
CA PHE A 94 -6.61 -3.49 8.54
C PHE A 94 -7.78 -3.79 9.47
N ILE A 95 -8.39 -4.97 9.34
CA ILE A 95 -9.51 -5.41 10.18
C ILE A 95 -9.09 -5.45 11.65
N ALA A 96 -7.92 -6.03 11.95
CA ALA A 96 -7.41 -6.12 13.31
C ALA A 96 -7.17 -4.72 13.92
N ALA A 97 -6.52 -3.81 13.19
CA ALA A 97 -6.24 -2.46 13.65
C ALA A 97 -7.52 -1.62 13.83
N THR A 98 -8.46 -1.68 12.87
CA THR A 98 -9.78 -1.04 12.98
C THR A 98 -10.55 -1.55 14.19
N PHE A 99 -10.52 -2.86 14.43
CA PHE A 99 -11.14 -3.45 15.61
C PHE A 99 -10.52 -2.93 16.92
N LEU A 100 -9.20 -2.80 17.00
CA LEU A 100 -8.53 -2.20 18.16
C LEU A 100 -8.95 -0.74 18.39
N GLY A 101 -9.09 0.05 17.32
CA GLY A 101 -9.60 1.43 17.40
C GLY A 101 -11.02 1.50 17.96
N ILE A 102 -11.91 0.61 17.50
CA ILE A 102 -13.29 0.49 18.00
C ILE A 102 -13.30 0.09 19.48
N LEU A 103 -12.49 -0.91 19.88
CA LEU A 103 -12.44 -1.34 21.28
C LEU A 103 -11.97 -0.22 22.21
N LEU A 104 -11.01 0.59 21.76
CA LEU A 104 -10.45 1.68 22.56
C LEU A 104 -11.50 2.78 22.76
N VAL A 105 -12.21 3.20 21.70
CA VAL A 105 -13.26 4.23 21.83
C VAL A 105 -14.43 3.75 22.68
N ASP A 106 -14.82 2.47 22.60
CA ASP A 106 -15.92 1.89 23.39
C ASP A 106 -15.59 1.75 24.88
N ARG A 107 -14.31 1.66 25.25
CA ARG A 107 -13.86 1.59 26.66
C ARG A 107 -13.69 2.96 27.29
N ILE A 108 -13.44 3.99 26.48
CA ILE A 108 -13.26 5.35 26.98
C ILE A 108 -14.64 5.99 27.14
N ASN A 109 -14.95 6.45 28.36
CA ASN A 109 -16.15 7.25 28.58
C ASN A 109 -15.89 8.71 28.20
N ILE A 110 -16.04 9.02 26.92
CA ILE A 110 -15.68 10.32 26.33
C ILE A 110 -16.48 11.47 26.95
N GLN A 111 -17.73 11.21 27.35
CA GLN A 111 -18.58 12.21 28.01
C GLN A 111 -18.08 12.62 29.40
N LYS A 112 -17.27 11.78 30.05
CA LYS A 112 -16.65 12.08 31.36
C LYS A 112 -15.29 12.75 31.24
N ILE A 113 -14.81 13.03 30.03
CA ILE A 113 -13.49 13.63 29.83
C ILE A 113 -13.61 15.14 29.88
N ASN A 114 -13.01 15.74 30.92
CA ASN A 114 -13.05 17.18 31.17
C ASN A 114 -12.43 18.02 30.04
N ASN A 115 -11.47 17.47 29.28
CA ASN A 115 -10.81 18.19 28.20
C ASN A 115 -10.51 17.28 26.99
N PRO A 116 -11.38 17.24 25.96
CA PRO A 116 -11.18 16.38 24.79
C PRO A 116 -9.92 16.74 23.97
N ARG A 117 -9.34 17.94 24.18
CA ARG A 117 -8.07 18.34 23.55
C ARG A 117 -6.90 17.44 23.96
N ILE A 118 -6.95 16.86 25.17
CA ILE A 118 -5.91 15.92 25.64
C ILE A 118 -5.86 14.69 24.73
N ILE A 119 -7.02 14.18 24.32
CA ILE A 119 -7.11 13.00 23.43
C ILE A 119 -6.59 13.35 22.04
N LEU A 120 -6.94 14.54 21.53
CA LEU A 120 -6.40 15.03 20.26
C LEU A 120 -4.87 15.16 20.30
N LEU A 121 -4.31 15.64 21.41
CA LEU A 121 -2.86 15.72 21.60
C LEU A 121 -2.21 14.32 21.66
N ILE A 122 -2.86 13.35 22.30
CA ILE A 122 -2.38 11.95 22.33
C ILE A 122 -2.41 11.35 20.92
N ILE A 123 -3.48 11.56 20.15
CA ILE A 123 -3.59 11.10 18.76
C ILE A 123 -2.49 11.74 17.91
N LEU A 124 -2.29 13.05 18.05
CA LEU A 124 -1.23 13.77 17.35
C LEU A 124 0.15 13.20 17.72
N ALA A 125 0.43 13.00 19.01
CA ALA A 125 1.68 12.39 19.47
C ALA A 125 1.89 10.98 18.86
N TYR A 126 0.82 10.18 18.75
CA TYR A 126 0.88 8.86 18.15
C TYR A 126 1.14 8.94 16.63
N ILE A 127 0.51 9.88 15.91
CA ILE A 127 0.80 10.15 14.49
C ILE A 127 2.27 10.51 14.29
N LEU A 128 2.81 11.46 15.06
CA LEU A 128 4.22 11.81 14.98
C LEU A 128 5.12 10.62 15.30
N SER A 129 4.78 9.82 16.32
CA SER A 129 5.55 8.62 16.68
C SER A 129 5.61 7.63 15.51
N PHE A 130 4.50 7.38 14.81
CA PHE A 130 4.49 6.46 13.67
C PHE A 130 5.30 6.99 12.49
N PHE A 131 5.24 8.30 12.20
CA PHE A 131 6.12 8.89 11.20
C PHE A 131 7.60 8.70 11.56
N THR A 132 7.97 8.88 12.83
CA THR A 132 9.36 8.63 13.25
C THR A 132 9.75 7.17 13.17
N LEU A 133 8.83 6.24 13.48
CA LEU A 133 9.07 4.81 13.35
C LEU A 133 9.29 4.43 11.89
N ASP A 134 8.44 4.92 10.99
CA ASP A 134 8.56 4.62 9.56
C ASP A 134 9.84 5.21 8.96
N TYR A 135 10.29 6.37 9.44
CA TYR A 135 11.56 6.97 9.03
C TYR A 135 12.78 6.19 9.57
N VAL A 136 12.75 5.74 10.83
CA VAL A 136 13.89 5.03 11.45
C VAL A 136 13.97 3.58 10.98
N ASN A 137 12.83 2.96 10.70
CA ASN A 137 12.74 1.56 10.28
C ASN A 137 12.96 1.38 8.77
N ASP A 138 13.30 2.45 8.05
CA ASP A 138 13.75 2.38 6.66
C ASP A 138 15.15 1.77 6.61
N THR A 139 15.21 0.45 6.43
CA THR A 139 16.48 -0.26 6.33
C THR A 139 16.93 -0.29 4.87
N ASN A 140 18.05 0.36 4.56
CA ASN A 140 18.75 0.20 3.27
C ASN A 140 19.31 -1.22 3.04
N GLN A 141 19.10 -2.16 3.96
CA GLN A 141 19.51 -3.55 3.82
C GLN A 141 18.47 -4.31 2.98
N LEU A 142 18.83 -4.55 1.72
CA LEU A 142 18.05 -5.40 0.83
C LEU A 142 18.13 -6.85 1.29
N ILE A 143 16.98 -7.53 1.39
CA ILE A 143 16.92 -8.97 1.63
C ILE A 143 17.02 -9.67 0.26
N PRO A 144 18.09 -10.45 -0.01
CA PRO A 144 18.21 -11.16 -1.27
C PRO A 144 17.19 -12.30 -1.32
N ILE A 145 16.43 -12.38 -2.42
CA ILE A 145 15.49 -13.46 -2.69
C ILE A 145 15.99 -14.22 -3.92
N THR A 146 16.20 -15.53 -3.79
CA THR A 146 16.59 -16.41 -4.90
C THR A 146 15.43 -17.32 -5.26
N SER A 147 15.06 -17.34 -6.54
CA SER A 147 14.04 -18.24 -7.10
C SER A 147 14.63 -19.00 -8.28
N SER A 148 14.21 -20.25 -8.46
CA SER A 148 14.65 -21.08 -9.58
C SER A 148 13.46 -21.75 -10.25
N ILE A 149 13.56 -21.90 -11.57
CA ILE A 149 12.62 -22.64 -12.40
C ILE A 149 13.41 -23.53 -13.36
N VAL A 150 12.88 -24.72 -13.65
CA VAL A 150 13.49 -25.63 -14.63
C VAL A 150 12.72 -25.51 -15.94
N ILE A 151 13.43 -25.20 -17.03
CA ILE A 151 12.85 -25.07 -18.37
C ILE A 151 13.53 -26.10 -19.27
N ASP A 152 12.75 -27.01 -19.85
CA ASP A 152 13.25 -28.06 -20.76
C ASP A 152 13.45 -27.51 -22.18
N LYS A 153 14.47 -26.64 -22.34
CA LYS A 153 14.89 -26.02 -23.60
C LYS A 153 16.41 -25.81 -23.64
N PRO A 154 17.02 -25.75 -24.85
CA PRO A 154 18.43 -25.38 -25.00
C PRO A 154 18.73 -24.00 -24.42
N ILE A 155 19.91 -23.84 -23.82
CA ILE A 155 20.32 -22.60 -23.15
C ILE A 155 20.38 -21.42 -24.13
N GLU A 156 20.74 -21.68 -25.39
CA GLU A 156 20.81 -20.67 -26.45
C GLU A 156 19.43 -20.06 -26.74
N THR A 157 18.38 -20.88 -26.76
CA THR A 157 17.00 -20.42 -26.95
C THR A 157 16.54 -19.55 -25.79
N ILE A 158 16.85 -19.93 -24.54
CA ILE A 158 16.50 -19.15 -23.36
C ILE A 158 17.28 -17.83 -23.32
N TRP A 159 18.55 -17.88 -23.68
CA TRP A 159 19.40 -16.70 -23.76
C TRP A 159 18.86 -15.71 -24.79
N GLU A 160 18.46 -16.18 -25.97
CA GLU A 160 17.88 -15.35 -27.02
C GLU A 160 16.60 -14.64 -26.55
N VAL A 161 15.68 -15.37 -25.91
CA VAL A 161 14.44 -14.80 -25.34
C VAL A 161 14.71 -13.75 -24.26
N THR A 162 15.77 -13.94 -23.46
CA THR A 162 16.10 -13.06 -22.33
C THR A 162 16.81 -11.77 -22.77
N THR A 163 17.47 -11.79 -23.94
CA THR A 163 18.37 -10.72 -24.39
C THR A 163 17.92 -9.98 -25.65
N ASN A 164 16.77 -10.35 -26.22
CA ASN A 164 16.18 -9.70 -27.39
C ASN A 164 14.89 -8.95 -27.04
N ASN A 165 14.42 -8.16 -28.00
CA ASN A 165 13.14 -7.46 -27.90
C ASN A 165 12.00 -8.47 -28.03
N ILE A 166 11.04 -8.39 -27.12
CA ILE A 166 9.89 -9.29 -27.11
C ILE A 166 8.63 -8.52 -26.71
N GLU A 167 7.55 -8.81 -27.44
CA GLU A 167 6.20 -8.48 -27.01
C GLU A 167 5.62 -9.69 -26.28
N ILE A 168 5.09 -9.46 -25.08
CA ILE A 168 4.54 -10.49 -24.23
C ILE A 168 3.04 -10.38 -24.34
N SER A 169 2.42 -11.44 -24.87
CA SER A 169 0.96 -11.55 -24.92
C SER A 169 0.40 -11.42 -23.51
N LYS A 170 -0.69 -10.67 -23.38
CA LYS A 170 -1.40 -10.54 -22.11
C LYS A 170 -1.66 -11.95 -21.53
N PRO A 171 -1.28 -12.21 -20.27
CA PRO A 171 -1.57 -13.49 -19.66
C PRO A 171 -3.09 -13.71 -19.62
N ASP A 172 -3.53 -14.97 -19.75
CA ASP A 172 -4.91 -15.35 -19.44
C ASP A 172 -4.99 -15.79 -17.97
N LEU A 173 -4.59 -14.90 -17.06
CA LEU A 173 -4.65 -15.16 -15.63
C LEU A 173 -5.88 -14.49 -15.04
N PHE A 174 -6.63 -15.23 -14.21
CA PHE A 174 -7.77 -14.68 -13.47
C PHE A 174 -7.39 -13.44 -12.64
N LEU A 175 -6.16 -13.44 -12.11
CA LEU A 175 -5.62 -12.38 -11.25
C LEU A 175 -5.36 -11.05 -11.99
N ASP A 176 -5.19 -11.06 -13.32
CA ASP A 176 -4.98 -9.84 -14.11
C ASP A 176 -6.21 -8.93 -14.09
N LYS A 177 -7.40 -9.50 -13.84
CA LYS A 177 -8.67 -8.76 -13.70
C LYS A 177 -8.76 -8.00 -12.37
N PHE A 178 -7.85 -8.26 -11.43
CA PHE A 178 -7.86 -7.69 -10.09
C PHE A 178 -6.72 -6.69 -9.83
N GLY A 179 -6.05 -6.24 -10.91
CA GLY A 179 -5.08 -5.15 -10.86
C GLY A 179 -3.64 -5.57 -10.63
N ILE A 180 -3.27 -6.84 -10.86
CA ILE A 180 -1.86 -7.24 -10.84
C ILE A 180 -1.14 -6.69 -12.08
N GLY A 181 0.03 -6.09 -11.85
CA GLY A 181 0.94 -5.67 -12.91
C GLY A 181 1.49 -6.88 -13.67
N TYR A 182 1.38 -6.88 -14.99
CA TYR A 182 1.96 -7.92 -15.86
C TYR A 182 2.84 -7.29 -16.94
N PRO A 183 3.90 -7.99 -17.38
CA PRO A 183 4.80 -7.47 -18.40
C PRO A 183 4.11 -7.48 -19.78
N LYS A 184 4.33 -6.42 -20.55
CA LYS A 184 3.79 -6.22 -21.91
C LYS A 184 4.87 -6.29 -22.98
N SER A 185 6.03 -5.70 -22.72
CA SER A 185 7.15 -5.78 -23.66
C SER A 185 8.49 -5.51 -22.98
N ILE A 186 9.55 -5.99 -23.62
CA ILE A 186 10.94 -5.69 -23.27
C ILE A 186 11.62 -5.18 -24.53
N THR A 187 12.26 -4.01 -24.45
CA THR A 187 12.99 -3.42 -25.58
C THR A 187 14.38 -3.02 -25.14
N PHE A 188 15.40 -3.67 -25.67
CA PHE A 188 16.80 -3.31 -25.53
C PHE A 188 17.19 -2.23 -26.54
N PHE A 189 17.83 -1.16 -26.06
CA PHE A 189 18.36 -0.09 -26.92
C PHE A 189 19.76 -0.42 -27.47
N ASN A 190 20.49 -1.28 -26.76
CA ASN A 190 21.84 -1.74 -27.07
C ASN A 190 22.12 -3.09 -26.37
N LYS A 191 23.29 -3.70 -26.62
CA LYS A 191 23.70 -5.00 -26.04
C LYS A 191 24.97 -4.88 -25.21
N GLY A 192 25.13 -5.78 -24.24
CA GLY A 192 26.31 -5.85 -23.35
C GLY A 192 26.17 -5.06 -22.04
N VAL A 193 27.23 -5.04 -21.25
CA VAL A 193 27.28 -4.29 -19.97
C VAL A 193 27.09 -2.80 -20.23
N GLY A 194 26.26 -2.14 -19.43
CA GLY A 194 25.85 -0.74 -19.62
C GLY A 194 24.71 -0.55 -20.61
N ALA A 195 24.23 -1.62 -21.27
CA ALA A 195 23.05 -1.54 -22.10
C ALA A 195 21.82 -1.15 -21.28
N THR A 196 20.89 -0.44 -21.91
CA THR A 196 19.62 -0.06 -21.30
C THR A 196 18.48 -0.82 -21.97
N ARG A 197 17.53 -1.28 -21.16
CA ARG A 197 16.27 -1.84 -21.63
C ARG A 197 15.09 -1.11 -21.01
N ASP A 198 14.08 -0.89 -21.82
CA ASP A 198 12.75 -0.50 -21.39
C ASP A 198 11.94 -1.77 -21.07
N PHE A 199 11.43 -1.85 -19.85
CA PHE A 199 10.64 -2.98 -19.38
C PHE A 199 9.22 -2.49 -19.06
N ASN A 200 8.30 -2.76 -19.99
CA ASN A 200 6.95 -2.23 -19.96
C ASN A 200 6.00 -3.18 -19.23
N PHE A 201 5.27 -2.67 -18.24
CA PHE A 201 4.18 -3.38 -17.55
C PHE A 201 2.83 -2.74 -17.83
N SER A 202 1.76 -3.42 -17.44
CA SER A 202 0.41 -2.85 -17.40
C SER A 202 0.27 -1.66 -16.46
N THR A 203 1.12 -1.54 -15.44
CA THR A 203 1.09 -0.50 -14.41
C THR A 203 2.14 0.60 -14.60
N GLY A 204 2.97 0.52 -15.64
CA GLY A 204 4.03 1.50 -15.91
C GLY A 204 5.28 0.86 -16.48
N SER A 205 6.26 1.71 -16.82
CA SER A 205 7.47 1.29 -17.51
C SER A 205 8.70 1.53 -16.66
N TYR A 206 9.60 0.55 -16.62
CA TYR A 206 10.83 0.58 -15.86
C TYR A 206 12.01 0.70 -16.80
N LEU A 207 12.95 1.58 -16.48
CA LEU A 207 14.22 1.66 -17.21
C LEU A 207 15.28 0.89 -16.43
N GLN A 208 15.82 -0.16 -17.05
CA GLN A 208 16.83 -1.01 -16.43
C GLN A 208 18.14 -0.97 -17.20
N SER A 209 19.25 -1.07 -16.49
CA SER A 209 20.57 -1.19 -17.07
C SER A 209 21.21 -2.54 -16.79
N VAL A 210 21.90 -3.08 -17.78
CA VAL A 210 22.65 -4.33 -17.68
C VAL A 210 23.92 -4.08 -16.88
N THR A 211 24.09 -4.80 -15.78
CA THR A 211 25.28 -4.72 -14.90
C THR A 211 26.26 -5.86 -15.13
N ALA A 212 25.78 -7.01 -15.60
CA ALA A 212 26.61 -8.15 -16.00
C ALA A 212 26.05 -8.81 -17.26
N TRP A 213 26.95 -9.29 -18.13
CA TRP A 213 26.62 -9.98 -19.38
C TRP A 213 27.68 -11.05 -19.66
N ASP A 214 27.45 -12.26 -19.16
CA ASP A 214 28.29 -13.44 -19.37
C ASP A 214 27.47 -14.47 -20.15
N ALA A 215 27.53 -14.38 -21.48
CA ALA A 215 26.69 -15.18 -22.36
C ALA A 215 27.18 -16.64 -22.44
N PRO A 216 26.29 -17.65 -22.35
CA PRO A 216 24.84 -17.59 -22.14
C PRO A 216 24.40 -17.86 -20.67
N ASN A 217 25.28 -17.66 -19.69
CA ASN A 217 25.13 -18.17 -18.32
C ASN A 217 24.52 -17.15 -17.34
N LEU A 218 24.83 -15.85 -17.49
CA LEU A 218 24.44 -14.82 -16.52
C LEU A 218 24.13 -13.50 -17.21
N ILE A 219 22.99 -12.92 -16.84
CA ILE A 219 22.66 -11.53 -17.11
C ILE A 219 22.07 -10.90 -15.85
N SER A 220 22.55 -9.71 -15.50
CA SER A 220 22.13 -8.97 -14.31
C SER A 220 21.65 -7.59 -14.70
N PHE A 221 20.63 -7.09 -13.99
CA PHE A 221 20.01 -5.81 -14.26
C PHE A 221 19.91 -4.98 -12.97
N GLU A 222 19.97 -3.65 -13.13
CA GLU A 222 19.67 -2.68 -12.10
C GLU A 222 18.57 -1.74 -12.59
N THR A 223 17.58 -1.48 -11.75
CA THR A 223 16.48 -0.55 -12.08
C THR A 223 16.92 0.87 -11.81
N LYS A 224 17.04 1.70 -12.86
CA LYS A 224 17.41 3.11 -12.76
C LYS A 224 16.22 4.01 -12.43
N LYS A 225 15.04 3.64 -12.90
CA LYS A 225 13.80 4.40 -12.68
C LYS A 225 12.61 3.44 -12.62
N SER A 226 11.86 3.53 -11.53
CA SER A 226 10.54 2.92 -11.39
C SER A 226 9.47 3.91 -11.87
N PRO A 227 8.34 3.46 -12.43
CA PRO A 227 7.13 4.27 -12.45
C PRO A 227 6.78 4.67 -11.00
N MET A 228 6.30 5.90 -10.85
CA MET A 228 5.65 6.38 -9.62
C MET A 228 4.30 5.71 -9.46
#